data_AF-A0AAP9QU63-F1
#
_entry.id   AF-A0AAP9QU63-F1
#
_cell.length_a   1.000
_cell.length_b   1.000
_cell.length_c   1.000
_cell.angle_alpha   90.00
_cell.angle_beta   90.00
_cell.angle_gamma   90.00
#
_symmetry.space_group_name_H-M   'P 1'
#
loop_
_entity.id
_entity.type
_entity.pdbx_description
1 polymer ?
#
loop_
_entity_poly.entity_id
_entity_poly.type
_entity_poly.pdbx_seq_one_letter_code
_entity_poly.pdbx_strand_id
1 'polypeptide(L)'
;MAGRIDYQIEKFQFIERNESPRITRQWAEVIAECQQEKANSETRLRTALLNVDYATSFELPFRLLLIRAPQLVDRLRHALALNQKNVVINGKKRGCVYSLKADLSAVPDEFRYRFVSRIIRSGPDAVSAAPYQQLAKEIKAPRERLRLALESGLQVNALDGLFWFGIQRIAADISALRSAGMAITTSEVEVADSLTRTTRMIAAYQVADLTHVIWTRC
;
A
#
# COMPACT_ATOMS: atom_id res chain seq x y z
N MET A 1 18.02 -3.39 -17.47
CA MET A 1 16.65 -3.19 -16.94
C MET A 1 16.63 -3.76 -15.53
N ALA A 2 16.20 -2.98 -14.53
CA ALA A 2 15.89 -3.54 -13.23
C ALA A 2 14.75 -4.57 -13.43
N GLY A 3 14.92 -5.80 -12.95
CA GLY A 3 13.99 -6.88 -13.28
C GLY A 3 12.61 -6.71 -12.66
N ARG A 4 11.68 -7.57 -13.09
CA ARG A 4 10.27 -7.54 -12.66
C ARG A 4 10.07 -8.27 -11.34
N ILE A 5 9.28 -7.69 -10.44
CA ILE A 5 8.81 -8.34 -9.21
C ILE A 5 7.35 -8.74 -9.38
N ASP A 6 7.05 -10.01 -9.13
CA ASP A 6 5.72 -10.59 -9.20
C ASP A 6 5.17 -10.87 -7.80
N TYR A 7 3.95 -10.41 -7.54
CA TYR A 7 3.18 -10.70 -6.33
C TYR A 7 1.99 -11.60 -6.67
N GLN A 8 2.14 -12.89 -6.42
CA GLN A 8 1.03 -13.83 -6.50
C GLN A 8 0.30 -13.86 -5.16
N ILE A 9 -0.91 -13.32 -5.16
CA ILE A 9 -1.75 -13.16 -3.98
C ILE A 9 -2.76 -14.31 -3.94
N GLU A 10 -2.47 -15.34 -3.15
CA GLU A 10 -3.31 -16.54 -2.99
C GLU A 10 -4.47 -16.33 -2.00
N LYS A 11 -4.20 -15.56 -0.95
CA LYS A 11 -5.21 -15.16 0.04
C LYS A 11 -5.01 -13.69 0.37
N PHE A 12 -6.07 -12.90 0.31
CA PHE A 12 -6.03 -11.50 0.69
C PHE A 12 -7.37 -11.08 1.25
N GLN A 13 -7.49 -11.19 2.56
CA GLN A 13 -8.69 -10.81 3.29
C GLN A 13 -8.35 -9.57 4.13
N PHE A 14 -8.73 -8.41 3.60
CA PHE A 14 -8.73 -7.16 4.32
C PHE A 14 -10.17 -6.74 4.53
N ILE A 15 -10.72 -7.00 5.71
CA ILE A 15 -12.15 -6.84 5.99
C ILE A 15 -12.35 -6.09 7.30
N GLU A 16 -13.38 -5.26 7.34
CA GLU A 16 -13.89 -4.64 8.56
C GLU A 16 -14.65 -5.70 9.39
N ARG A 17 -14.55 -5.67 10.72
CA ARG A 17 -15.14 -6.72 11.58
C ARG A 17 -16.66 -6.77 11.53
N ASN A 18 -17.30 -5.63 11.34
CA ASN A 18 -18.74 -5.45 11.27
C ASN A 18 -19.16 -5.08 9.83
N GLU A 19 -18.38 -5.50 8.82
CA GLU A 19 -18.67 -5.21 7.42
C GLU A 19 -20.04 -5.77 7.03
N SER A 20 -20.93 -4.91 6.56
CA SER A 20 -22.26 -5.36 6.14
C SER A 20 -22.16 -6.21 4.87
N PRO A 21 -23.11 -7.14 4.63
CA PRO A 21 -23.17 -7.89 3.37
C PRO A 21 -23.23 -6.99 2.14
N ARG A 22 -23.86 -5.81 2.26
CA ARG A 22 -23.93 -4.80 1.21
C ARG A 22 -22.55 -4.23 0.86
N ILE A 23 -21.79 -3.77 1.86
CA ILE A 23 -20.43 -3.23 1.64
C ILE A 23 -19.52 -4.32 1.09
N THR A 24 -19.63 -5.55 1.61
CA THR A 24 -18.88 -6.71 1.10
C THR A 24 -19.13 -6.90 -0.40
N ARG A 25 -20.40 -6.86 -0.82
CA ARG A 25 -20.79 -7.00 -2.23
C ARG A 25 -20.27 -5.85 -3.09
N GLN A 26 -20.41 -4.61 -2.65
CA GLN A 26 -19.92 -3.43 -3.37
C GLN A 26 -18.42 -3.53 -3.63
N TRP A 27 -17.63 -3.94 -2.64
CA TRP A 27 -16.20 -4.15 -2.83
C TRP A 27 -15.87 -5.29 -3.78
N ALA A 28 -16.61 -6.39 -3.75
CA ALA A 28 -16.42 -7.48 -4.71
C ALA A 28 -16.67 -7.02 -6.16
N GLU A 29 -17.73 -6.25 -6.38
CA GLU A 29 -18.08 -5.67 -7.69
C GLU A 29 -16.99 -4.69 -8.18
N VAL A 30 -16.52 -3.79 -7.31
CA VAL A 30 -15.42 -2.86 -7.61
C VAL A 30 -14.15 -3.60 -8.03
N ILE A 31 -13.75 -4.65 -7.30
CA ILE A 31 -12.53 -5.40 -7.62
C ILE A 31 -12.69 -6.14 -8.95
N ALA A 32 -13.86 -6.72 -9.23
CA ALA A 32 -14.13 -7.38 -10.50
C ALA A 32 -14.04 -6.42 -11.69
N GLU A 33 -14.67 -5.25 -11.58
CA GLU A 33 -14.62 -4.19 -12.61
C GLU A 33 -13.17 -3.72 -12.84
N CYS A 34 -12.45 -3.43 -11.76
CA CYS A 34 -11.05 -2.99 -11.84
C CYS A 34 -10.15 -4.03 -12.53
N GLN A 35 -10.37 -5.31 -12.29
CA GLN A 35 -9.63 -6.40 -12.93
C GLN A 35 -9.98 -6.55 -14.41
N GLN A 36 -11.27 -6.42 -14.76
CA GLN A 36 -11.75 -6.51 -16.14
C GLN A 36 -11.14 -5.40 -17.01
N GLU A 37 -11.08 -4.19 -16.47
CA GLU A 37 -10.54 -3.02 -17.17
C GLU A 37 -9.02 -2.88 -17.09
N LYS A 38 -8.34 -3.72 -16.28
CA LYS A 38 -6.93 -3.55 -15.92
C LYS A 38 -6.66 -2.13 -15.40
N ALA A 39 -7.55 -1.65 -14.54
CA ALA A 39 -7.63 -0.26 -14.11
C ALA A 39 -6.33 0.21 -13.43
N ASN A 40 -5.86 1.40 -13.83
CA ASN A 40 -4.74 2.06 -13.14
C ASN A 40 -5.16 2.52 -11.71
N SER A 41 -4.22 3.06 -10.93
CA SER A 41 -4.51 3.46 -9.54
C SER A 41 -5.60 4.52 -9.38
N GLU A 42 -5.69 5.47 -10.32
CA GLU A 42 -6.71 6.53 -10.27
C GLU A 42 -8.09 5.98 -10.64
N THR A 43 -8.18 5.20 -11.71
CA THR A 43 -9.42 4.52 -12.12
C THR A 43 -9.93 3.60 -11.01
N ARG A 44 -9.06 2.79 -10.39
CA ARG A 44 -9.43 1.93 -9.25
C ARG A 44 -10.06 2.72 -8.10
N LEU A 45 -9.45 3.84 -7.73
CA LEU A 45 -10.00 4.70 -6.67
C LEU A 45 -11.33 5.32 -7.09
N ARG A 46 -11.42 5.84 -8.32
CA ARG A 46 -12.65 6.44 -8.84
C ARG A 46 -13.80 5.43 -8.86
N THR A 47 -13.58 4.22 -9.39
CA THR A 47 -14.58 3.13 -9.38
C THR A 47 -15.03 2.80 -7.96
N ALA A 48 -14.11 2.72 -6.99
CA ALA A 48 -14.48 2.48 -5.60
C ALA A 48 -15.34 3.61 -5.00
N LEU A 49 -14.95 4.87 -5.22
CA LEU A 49 -15.68 6.03 -4.70
C LEU A 49 -17.09 6.17 -5.31
N LEU A 50 -17.27 5.73 -6.55
CA LEU A 50 -18.57 5.76 -7.24
C LEU A 50 -19.51 4.63 -6.79
N ASN A 51 -18.97 3.47 -6.41
CA ASN A 51 -19.76 2.24 -6.24
C ASN A 51 -19.89 1.76 -4.79
N VAL A 52 -18.97 2.14 -3.90
CA VAL A 52 -19.05 1.78 -2.47
C VAL A 52 -19.73 2.92 -1.71
N ASP A 53 -20.67 2.56 -0.82
CA ASP A 53 -21.40 3.56 -0.02
C ASP A 53 -20.44 4.49 0.76
N TYR A 54 -19.32 3.95 1.22
CA TYR A 54 -18.22 4.69 1.81
C TYR A 54 -16.92 3.87 1.81
N ALA A 55 -15.77 4.55 1.85
CA ALA A 55 -14.47 3.90 2.01
C ALA A 55 -13.60 4.62 3.04
N THR A 56 -12.89 3.88 3.90
CA THR A 56 -11.94 4.50 4.84
C THR A 56 -10.59 4.77 4.19
N SER A 57 -9.92 5.83 4.62
CA SER A 57 -8.53 6.12 4.26
C SER A 57 -7.58 4.98 4.59
N PHE A 58 -7.95 4.11 5.53
CA PHE A 58 -7.13 2.98 5.96
C PHE A 58 -7.27 1.75 5.06
N GLU A 59 -8.45 1.48 4.50
CA GLU A 59 -8.65 0.29 3.66
C GLU A 59 -8.26 0.48 2.20
N LEU A 60 -8.32 1.72 1.69
CA LEU A 60 -8.01 2.05 0.30
C LEU A 60 -6.62 1.54 -0.15
N PRO A 61 -5.53 1.73 0.61
CA PRO A 61 -4.23 1.18 0.22
C PRO A 61 -4.23 -0.34 0.10
N PHE A 62 -5.00 -1.05 0.92
CA PHE A 62 -5.01 -2.52 0.94
C PHE A 62 -5.95 -3.10 -0.10
N ARG A 63 -7.22 -2.68 -0.14
CA ARG A 63 -8.20 -3.23 -1.08
C ARG A 63 -7.82 -2.96 -2.53
N LEU A 64 -7.25 -1.79 -2.80
CA LEU A 64 -6.98 -1.32 -4.16
C LEU A 64 -5.48 -1.21 -4.47
N LEU A 65 -4.57 -1.67 -3.60
CA LEU A 65 -3.11 -1.55 -3.76
C LEU A 65 -2.64 -0.14 -4.15
N LEU A 66 -3.20 0.89 -3.50
CA LEU A 66 -2.89 2.29 -3.76
C LEU A 66 -1.66 2.76 -2.99
N ILE A 67 -0.53 2.88 -3.69
CA ILE A 67 0.76 3.30 -3.13
C ILE A 67 0.78 4.81 -2.77
N ARG A 68 -0.12 5.60 -3.36
CA ARG A 68 -0.24 7.05 -3.19
C ARG A 68 -1.68 7.47 -2.88
N ALA A 69 -2.37 6.71 -2.02
CA ALA A 69 -3.80 6.90 -1.76
C ALA A 69 -4.17 8.35 -1.35
N PRO A 70 -3.45 9.03 -0.43
CA PRO A 70 -3.80 10.41 -0.07
C PRO A 70 -3.76 11.37 -1.25
N GLN A 71 -2.73 11.29 -2.10
CA GLN A 71 -2.58 12.14 -3.27
C GLN A 71 -3.65 11.88 -4.34
N LEU A 72 -4.04 10.60 -4.51
CA LEU A 72 -5.10 10.23 -5.43
C LEU A 72 -6.47 10.72 -4.95
N VAL A 73 -6.76 10.60 -3.65
CA VAL A 73 -8.00 11.13 -3.07
C VAL A 73 -8.07 12.64 -3.22
N ASP A 74 -6.98 13.36 -2.92
CA ASP A 74 -6.92 14.81 -3.06
C ASP A 74 -7.24 15.26 -4.49
N ARG A 75 -6.67 14.59 -5.49
CA ARG A 75 -6.96 14.83 -6.91
C ARG A 75 -8.44 14.62 -7.26
N LEU A 76 -9.05 13.55 -6.76
CA LEU A 76 -10.44 13.20 -7.10
C LEU A 76 -11.49 13.95 -6.28
N ARG A 77 -11.12 14.50 -5.12
CA ARG A 77 -12.06 15.15 -4.19
C ARG A 77 -12.90 16.23 -4.86
N HIS A 78 -12.25 17.10 -5.64
CA HIS A 78 -12.93 18.21 -6.31
C HIS A 78 -13.83 17.73 -7.44
N ALA A 79 -13.36 16.77 -8.25
CA ALA A 79 -14.11 16.25 -9.39
C ALA A 79 -15.38 15.47 -8.98
N LEU A 80 -15.37 14.85 -7.80
CA LEU A 80 -16.46 13.99 -7.32
C LEU A 80 -17.30 14.64 -6.20
N ALA A 81 -17.01 15.88 -5.79
CA ALA A 81 -17.64 16.52 -4.63
C ALA A 81 -17.61 15.61 -3.38
N LEU A 82 -16.44 15.05 -3.10
CA LEU A 82 -16.27 14.00 -2.09
C LEU A 82 -16.44 14.54 -0.67
N ASN A 83 -17.37 13.95 0.08
CA ASN A 83 -17.58 14.25 1.49
C ASN A 83 -16.64 13.41 2.36
N GLN A 84 -16.32 13.93 3.55
CA GLN A 84 -15.46 13.22 4.49
C GLN A 84 -15.92 13.38 5.94
N LYS A 85 -15.64 12.35 6.75
CA LYS A 85 -15.87 12.34 8.21
C LYS A 85 -14.66 11.72 8.90
N ASN A 86 -14.24 12.29 10.03
CA ASN A 86 -13.16 11.72 10.84
C ASN A 86 -13.65 10.49 11.59
N VAL A 87 -12.80 9.46 11.68
CA VAL A 87 -13.14 8.18 12.31
C VAL A 87 -11.95 7.60 13.08
N VAL A 88 -12.23 6.68 13.99
CA VAL A 88 -11.20 5.93 14.74
C VAL A 88 -11.00 4.56 14.09
N ILE A 89 -9.76 4.24 13.76
CA ILE A 89 -9.37 2.98 13.15
C ILE A 89 -8.59 2.13 14.17
N ASN A 90 -8.99 0.87 14.34
CA ASN A 90 -8.36 -0.11 15.24
C ASN A 90 -8.17 0.44 16.66
N GLY A 91 -9.17 1.20 17.15
CA GLY A 91 -9.25 1.73 18.52
C GLY A 91 -8.29 2.87 18.87
N LYS A 92 -7.39 3.29 17.97
CA LYS A 92 -6.40 4.35 18.29
C LYS A 92 -5.91 5.19 17.12
N LYS A 93 -6.00 4.70 15.88
CA LYS A 93 -5.48 5.44 14.73
C LYS A 93 -6.54 6.42 14.25
N ARG A 94 -6.16 7.67 14.03
CA ARG A 94 -7.01 8.63 13.32
C ARG A 94 -7.07 8.26 11.84
N GLY A 95 -8.27 8.27 11.28
CA GLY A 95 -8.51 8.12 9.85
C GLY A 95 -9.71 8.97 9.44
N CYS A 96 -10.11 8.82 8.19
CA CYS A 96 -11.34 9.41 7.69
C CYS A 96 -12.08 8.44 6.79
N VAL A 97 -13.38 8.64 6.67
CA VAL A 97 -14.22 8.04 5.64
C VAL A 97 -14.36 9.03 4.50
N TYR A 98 -14.44 8.49 3.28
CA TYR A 98 -14.83 9.18 2.07
C TYR A 98 -16.13 8.60 1.53
N SER A 99 -17.03 9.46 1.07
CA SER A 99 -18.28 9.06 0.40
C SER A 99 -18.80 10.18 -0.49
N LEU A 100 -19.56 9.82 -1.53
CA LEU A 100 -20.33 10.78 -2.32
C LEU A 100 -21.61 11.22 -1.62
N LYS A 101 -22.07 10.48 -0.60
CA LYS A 101 -23.24 10.87 0.19
C LYS A 101 -22.92 12.12 1.01
N ALA A 102 -23.81 13.11 0.98
CA ALA A 102 -23.68 14.32 1.79
C ALA A 102 -23.94 14.01 3.27
N ASP A 103 -24.95 13.18 3.55
CA ASP A 103 -25.24 12.71 4.90
C ASP A 103 -24.39 11.49 5.25
N LEU A 104 -23.52 11.68 6.26
CA LEU A 104 -22.62 10.66 6.81
C LEU A 104 -23.04 10.20 8.21
N SER A 105 -24.24 10.56 8.67
CA SER A 105 -24.75 10.19 9.99
C SER A 105 -24.86 8.68 10.19
N ALA A 106 -25.25 7.95 9.14
CA ALA A 106 -25.36 6.49 9.15
C ALA A 106 -24.00 5.76 9.02
N VAL A 107 -22.90 6.48 8.77
CA VAL A 107 -21.56 5.89 8.66
C VAL A 107 -20.97 5.72 10.06
N PRO A 108 -20.44 4.52 10.39
CA PRO A 108 -19.80 4.27 11.68
C PRO A 108 -18.68 5.27 12.03
N ASP A 109 -18.52 5.57 13.31
CA ASP A 109 -17.41 6.40 13.83
C ASP A 109 -16.13 5.59 14.08
N GLU A 110 -16.26 4.27 14.22
CA GLU A 110 -15.16 3.36 14.49
C GLU A 110 -15.12 2.18 13.52
N PHE A 111 -13.91 1.81 13.11
CA PHE A 111 -13.67 0.69 12.22
C PHE A 111 -12.59 -0.21 12.81
N ARG A 112 -12.80 -1.53 12.75
CA ARG A 112 -11.80 -2.52 13.19
C ARG A 112 -11.49 -3.47 12.05
N TYR A 113 -10.29 -3.33 11.49
CA TYR A 113 -9.86 -4.14 10.37
C TYR A 113 -9.08 -5.37 10.81
N ARG A 114 -9.32 -6.48 10.12
CA ARG A 114 -8.46 -7.66 10.14
C ARG A 114 -7.81 -7.82 8.78
N PHE A 115 -6.51 -8.13 8.80
CA PHE A 115 -5.77 -8.46 7.59
C PHE A 115 -5.20 -9.88 7.71
N VAL A 116 -5.55 -10.72 6.73
CA VAL A 116 -4.99 -12.07 6.57
C VAL A 116 -4.56 -12.21 5.13
N SER A 117 -3.28 -12.51 4.92
CA SER A 117 -2.73 -12.65 3.57
C SER A 117 -1.83 -13.85 3.42
N ARG A 118 -1.83 -14.44 2.23
CA ARG A 118 -0.81 -15.35 1.72
C ARG A 118 -0.38 -14.82 0.36
N ILE A 119 0.86 -14.34 0.30
CA ILE A 119 1.42 -13.64 -0.85
C ILE A 119 2.78 -14.27 -1.13
N ILE A 120 2.97 -14.72 -2.36
CA ILE A 120 4.24 -15.17 -2.90
C ILE A 120 4.85 -13.99 -3.65
N ARG A 121 6.13 -13.73 -3.36
CA ARG A 121 6.95 -12.72 -4.02
C ARG A 121 8.05 -13.43 -4.81
N SER A 122 8.20 -13.11 -6.08
CA SER A 122 9.31 -13.55 -6.91
C SER A 122 9.90 -12.36 -7.65
N GLY A 123 11.21 -12.35 -7.86
CA GLY A 123 11.90 -11.28 -8.57
C GLY A 123 13.19 -11.78 -9.21
N PRO A 124 13.90 -10.93 -9.96
CA PRO A 124 15.10 -11.29 -10.73
C PRO A 124 16.21 -11.90 -9.86
N ASP A 125 16.37 -11.44 -8.63
CA ASP A 125 17.45 -11.87 -7.73
C ASP A 125 17.08 -13.10 -6.88
N ALA A 126 16.02 -13.85 -7.27
CA ALA A 126 15.45 -14.96 -6.50
C ALA A 126 15.04 -14.60 -5.05
N VAL A 127 14.98 -13.31 -4.70
CA VAL A 127 14.59 -12.84 -3.37
C VAL A 127 13.09 -13.08 -3.15
N SER A 128 12.81 -14.09 -2.33
CA SER A 128 11.45 -14.45 -1.91
C SER A 128 10.88 -13.47 -0.86
N ALA A 129 9.63 -13.70 -0.45
CA ALA A 129 9.00 -12.95 0.63
C ALA A 129 9.59 -13.25 2.03
N ALA A 130 10.39 -14.31 2.19
CA ALA A 130 10.80 -14.82 3.50
C ALA A 130 11.54 -13.77 4.38
N PRO A 131 12.52 -12.99 3.86
CA PRO A 131 13.20 -11.98 4.67
C PRO A 131 12.26 -10.89 5.21
N TYR A 132 11.33 -10.41 4.37
CA TYR A 132 10.33 -9.42 4.75
C TYR A 132 9.38 -9.95 5.83
N GLN A 133 8.94 -11.20 5.67
CA GLN A 133 8.07 -11.88 6.64
C GLN A 133 8.76 -12.10 7.98
N GLN A 134 10.05 -12.43 7.97
CA GLN A 134 10.83 -12.60 9.20
C GLN A 134 10.92 -11.29 9.98
N LEU A 135 11.31 -10.20 9.33
CA LEU A 135 11.33 -8.86 9.94
C LEU A 135 9.96 -8.45 10.48
N ALA A 136 8.89 -8.76 9.76
CA ALA A 136 7.53 -8.46 10.20
C ALA A 136 7.12 -9.22 11.49
N LYS A 137 7.65 -10.43 11.69
CA LYS A 137 7.41 -11.25 12.89
C LYS A 137 8.21 -10.76 14.09
N GLU A 138 9.48 -10.44 13.88
CA GLU A 138 10.43 -10.13 14.97
C GLU A 138 10.29 -8.69 15.45
N ILE A 139 10.05 -7.75 14.54
CA ILE A 139 10.06 -6.32 14.84
C ILE A 139 8.63 -5.80 14.90
N LYS A 140 8.29 -5.05 15.95
CA LYS A 140 6.94 -4.47 16.10
C LYS A 140 6.75 -3.16 15.33
N ALA A 141 7.75 -2.29 15.34
CA ALA A 141 7.63 -0.94 14.79
C ALA A 141 7.76 -0.94 13.25
N PRO A 142 6.77 -0.40 12.50
CA PRO A 142 6.79 -0.40 11.04
C PRO A 142 8.05 0.20 10.40
N ARG A 143 8.45 1.41 10.82
CA ARG A 143 9.64 2.10 10.28
C ARG A 143 10.92 1.33 10.59
N GLU A 144 10.99 0.67 11.74
CA GLU A 144 12.15 -0.10 12.13
C GLU A 144 12.33 -1.35 11.25
N ARG A 145 11.23 -2.02 10.87
CA ARG A 145 11.26 -3.10 9.87
C ARG A 145 11.86 -2.62 8.55
N LEU A 146 11.44 -1.44 8.08
CA LEU A 146 11.97 -0.85 6.85
C LEU A 146 13.46 -0.54 6.97
N ARG A 147 13.89 0.08 8.07
CA ARG A 147 15.30 0.39 8.33
C ARG A 147 16.16 -0.88 8.29
N LEU A 148 15.79 -1.90 9.05
CA LEU A 148 16.54 -3.16 9.12
C LEU A 148 16.54 -3.93 7.79
N ALA A 149 15.44 -3.86 7.02
CA ALA A 149 15.40 -4.44 5.68
C ALA A 149 16.45 -3.81 4.77
N LEU A 150 16.49 -2.48 4.74
CA LEU A 150 17.44 -1.72 3.94
C LEU A 150 18.89 -1.99 4.37
N GLU A 151 19.17 -2.01 5.68
CA GLU A 151 20.50 -2.33 6.23
C GLU A 151 20.97 -3.74 5.92
N SER A 152 20.03 -4.67 5.83
CA SER A 152 20.30 -6.06 5.41
C SER A 152 20.49 -6.19 3.89
N GLY A 153 20.55 -5.06 3.16
CA GLY A 153 20.73 -5.02 1.72
C GLY A 153 19.46 -5.31 0.91
N LEU A 154 18.30 -5.48 1.56
CA LEU A 154 17.05 -5.75 0.84
C LEU A 154 16.61 -4.50 0.07
N GLN A 155 16.24 -4.72 -1.20
CA GLN A 155 15.50 -3.73 -1.97
C GLN A 155 14.02 -3.78 -1.56
N VAL A 156 13.49 -2.66 -1.06
CA VAL A 156 12.10 -2.56 -0.59
C VAL A 156 11.31 -1.64 -1.50
N ASN A 157 10.17 -2.10 -2.01
CA ASN A 157 9.21 -1.24 -2.70
C ASN A 157 7.95 -0.99 -1.86
N ALA A 158 7.03 -0.19 -2.38
CA ALA A 158 5.82 0.17 -1.64
C ALA A 158 4.87 -1.00 -1.34
N LEU A 159 4.81 -2.03 -2.19
CA LEU A 159 4.00 -3.21 -1.91
C LEU A 159 4.63 -4.08 -0.82
N ASP A 160 5.96 -4.20 -0.80
CA ASP A 160 6.67 -4.87 0.30
C ASP A 160 6.34 -4.19 1.64
N GLY A 161 6.41 -2.85 1.66
CA GLY A 161 6.05 -2.05 2.83
C GLY A 161 4.60 -2.22 3.27
N LEU A 162 3.67 -2.28 2.30
CA LEU A 162 2.24 -2.47 2.56
C LEU A 162 1.95 -3.87 3.12
N PHE A 163 2.51 -4.91 2.50
CA PHE A 163 2.20 -6.31 2.82
C PHE A 163 2.85 -6.80 4.11
N TRP A 164 4.10 -6.44 4.37
CA TRP A 164 4.84 -7.01 5.51
C TRP A 164 5.20 -5.98 6.57
N PHE A 165 5.43 -4.72 6.22
CA PHE A 165 5.87 -3.73 7.21
C PHE A 165 4.73 -2.95 7.84
N GLY A 166 3.53 -2.99 7.29
CA GLY A 166 2.39 -2.23 7.77
C GLY A 166 2.52 -0.74 7.47
N ILE A 167 3.22 -0.41 6.38
CA ILE A 167 3.53 0.94 5.93
C ILE A 167 2.65 1.27 4.73
N GLN A 168 1.73 2.23 4.91
CA GLN A 168 0.86 2.72 3.82
C GLN A 168 1.51 3.81 2.97
N ARG A 169 2.57 4.46 3.49
CA ARG A 169 3.23 5.62 2.88
C ARG A 169 4.74 5.48 2.97
N ILE A 170 5.29 4.51 2.24
CA ILE A 170 6.72 4.19 2.34
C ILE A 170 7.63 5.39 2.09
N ALA A 171 7.26 6.27 1.14
CA ALA A 171 8.04 7.45 0.82
C ALA A 171 8.24 8.41 2.02
N ALA A 172 7.27 8.48 2.94
CA ALA A 172 7.40 9.31 4.13
C ALA A 172 8.42 8.72 5.12
N ASP A 173 8.41 7.40 5.29
CA ASP A 173 9.39 6.72 6.14
C ASP A 173 10.79 6.72 5.51
N ILE A 174 10.90 6.56 4.19
CA ILE A 174 12.17 6.72 3.46
C ILE A 174 12.73 8.14 3.63
N SER A 175 11.88 9.17 3.51
CA SER A 175 12.30 10.55 3.75
C SER A 175 12.83 10.73 5.17
N ALA A 176 12.15 10.18 6.17
CA ALA A 176 12.60 10.25 7.56
C ALA A 176 13.94 9.53 7.78
N LEU A 177 14.15 8.36 7.15
CA LEU A 177 15.42 7.63 7.25
C LEU A 177 16.57 8.36 6.56
N ARG A 178 16.33 8.99 5.40
CA ARG A 178 17.31 9.87 4.75
C ARG A 178 17.68 11.05 5.64
N SER A 179 16.70 11.72 6.23
CA SER A 179 16.94 12.82 7.18
C SER A 179 17.69 12.37 8.43
N ALA A 180 17.59 11.09 8.80
CA ALA A 180 18.38 10.48 9.88
C ALA A 180 19.79 10.02 9.45
N GLY A 181 20.21 10.31 8.20
CA GLY A 181 21.56 10.05 7.70
C GLY A 181 21.72 8.75 6.89
N MET A 182 20.66 7.97 6.68
CA MET A 182 20.75 6.76 5.86
C MET A 182 20.86 7.10 4.38
N ALA A 183 21.94 6.64 3.73
CA ALA A 183 22.12 6.80 2.29
C ALA A 183 21.24 5.80 1.52
N ILE A 184 20.08 6.27 1.04
CA ILE A 184 19.10 5.44 0.33
C ILE A 184 18.98 5.89 -1.12
N THR A 185 19.21 5.00 -2.07
CA THR A 185 18.95 5.21 -3.50
C THR A 185 17.49 4.88 -3.84
N THR A 186 16.99 5.48 -4.91
CA THR A 186 15.66 5.15 -5.47
C THR A 186 15.83 4.76 -6.92
N SER A 187 15.30 3.58 -7.26
CA SER A 187 15.18 3.10 -8.63
C SER A 187 13.71 2.85 -8.96
N GLU A 188 13.40 2.68 -10.24
CA GLU A 188 12.09 2.18 -10.66
C GLU A 188 12.20 0.70 -10.99
N VAL A 189 11.22 -0.08 -10.53
CA VAL A 189 11.09 -1.51 -10.81
C VAL A 189 9.70 -1.80 -11.37
N GLU A 190 9.63 -2.73 -12.30
CA GLU A 190 8.36 -3.22 -12.80
C GLU A 190 7.76 -4.19 -11.79
N VAL A 191 6.47 -4.00 -11.49
CA VAL A 191 5.73 -4.84 -10.56
C VAL A 191 4.44 -5.33 -11.19
N ALA A 192 4.19 -6.63 -11.08
CA ALA A 192 2.91 -7.25 -11.41
C ALA A 192 2.26 -7.86 -10.16
N ASP A 193 0.93 -7.81 -10.07
CA ASP A 193 0.18 -8.47 -9.00
C ASP A 193 -1.11 -9.12 -9.48
N SER A 194 -1.48 -10.25 -8.83
CA SER A 194 -2.67 -11.00 -9.21
C SER A 194 -3.98 -10.43 -8.64
N LEU A 195 -3.93 -9.53 -7.65
CA LEU A 195 -5.12 -8.92 -7.05
C LEU A 195 -5.78 -7.91 -7.98
N THR A 196 -4.98 -7.11 -8.67
CA THR A 196 -5.45 -6.08 -9.61
C THR A 196 -5.23 -6.49 -11.06
N ARG A 197 -4.44 -7.54 -11.30
CA ARG A 197 -4.07 -8.04 -12.64
C ARG A 197 -3.42 -6.97 -13.50
N THR A 198 -2.63 -6.10 -12.87
CA THR A 198 -1.91 -5.01 -13.52
C THR A 198 -0.41 -5.18 -13.40
N THR A 199 0.31 -4.64 -14.37
CA THR A 199 1.77 -4.44 -14.35
C THR A 199 2.03 -2.93 -14.34
N ARG A 200 2.94 -2.46 -13.48
CA ARG A 200 3.23 -1.03 -13.30
C ARG A 200 4.64 -0.79 -12.79
N MET A 201 5.23 0.34 -13.17
CA MET A 201 6.47 0.83 -12.57
C MET A 201 6.18 1.43 -11.19
N ILE A 202 6.98 1.05 -10.19
CA ILE A 202 6.94 1.65 -8.86
C ILE A 202 8.36 1.93 -8.35
N ALA A 203 8.47 2.86 -7.42
CA ALA A 203 9.73 3.14 -6.75
C ALA A 203 10.16 1.96 -5.86
N ALA A 204 11.43 1.60 -5.96
CA ALA A 204 12.13 0.70 -5.05
C ALA A 204 13.28 1.44 -4.37
N TYR A 205 13.59 1.03 -3.15
CA TYR A 205 14.55 1.68 -2.28
C TYR A 205 15.59 0.66 -1.82
N GLN A 206 16.86 1.06 -1.82
CA GLN A 206 17.97 0.24 -1.33
C GLN A 206 19.01 1.17 -0.71
N VAL A 207 19.86 0.64 0.17
CA VAL A 207 21.03 1.39 0.65
C VAL A 207 21.97 1.65 -0.52
N ALA A 208 22.56 2.84 -0.57
CA ALA A 208 23.57 3.19 -1.57
C ALA A 208 24.80 2.32 -1.38
N ASP A 209 25.27 1.69 -2.46
CA ASP A 209 26.50 0.91 -2.43
C ASP A 209 27.70 1.86 -2.25
N LEU A 210 28.38 1.80 -1.10
CA LEU A 210 29.50 2.68 -0.77
C LEU A 210 30.82 2.28 -1.46
N THR A 211 30.80 1.21 -2.25
CA THR A 211 31.99 0.64 -2.91
C THR A 211 32.59 1.53 -4.02
N HIS A 212 31.90 2.57 -4.47
CA HIS A 212 32.39 3.49 -5.52
C HIS A 212 32.95 4.84 -5.04
N VAL A 213 33.00 5.13 -3.74
CA VAL A 213 33.45 6.46 -3.24
C VAL A 213 34.97 6.56 -3.02
N ILE A 214 35.74 5.48 -3.22
CA ILE A 214 37.17 5.45 -2.85
C ILE A 214 38.14 5.93 -3.98
N TRP A 215 37.72 6.13 -5.24
CA TRP A 215 38.65 6.45 -6.33
C TRP A 215 38.37 7.76 -7.09
N THR A 216 38.24 8.89 -6.40
CA THR A 216 38.29 10.21 -7.07
C THR A 216 38.93 11.32 -6.26
N ARG A 217 39.96 10.98 -5.47
CA ARG A 217 40.90 11.98 -4.94
C ARG A 217 42.34 11.47 -5.05
N CYS A 218 42.91 11.67 -6.23
CA CYS A 218 44.33 11.94 -6.42
C CYS A 218 44.44 13.30 -7.10
#